data_AF-A0A2H0KF28-F1
#
_entry.id   AF-A0A2H0KF28-F1
#
_cell.length_a   1.000
_cell.length_b   1.000
_cell.length_c   1.000
_cell.angle_alpha   90.00
_cell.angle_beta   90.00
_cell.angle_gamma   90.00
#
_symmetry.space_group_name_H-M   'P 1'
#
loop_
_entity.id
_entity.type
_entity.pdbx_description
1 polymer ?
#
loop_
_entity_poly.entity_id
_entity_poly.type
_entity_poly.pdbx_seq_one_letter_code
_entity_poly.pdbx_strand_id
1 'polypeptide(L)' 'MPNKRDYYEILGVSKSASEAELKAAYRKQALAWHPDRNKSKEAETKFKEINEAYEIL' A
#
# COMPACT_ATOMS: atom_id res chain seq x y z
N MET A 1 10.65 7.92 -11.74
CA MET A 1 10.87 7.21 -10.47
C MET A 1 9.79 7.70 -9.52
N PRO A 2 8.86 6.84 -9.07
CA PRO A 2 7.92 7.22 -8.02
C PRO A 2 8.74 7.71 -6.83
N ASN A 3 8.50 8.94 -6.41
CA ASN A 3 9.23 9.48 -5.27
C ASN A 3 8.74 8.72 -4.04
N LYS A 4 9.59 8.54 -3.01
CA LYS A 4 9.16 7.96 -1.73
C LYS A 4 7.84 8.57 -1.20
N ARG A 5 7.55 9.83 -1.56
CA ARG A 5 6.30 10.54 -1.27
C ARG A 5 5.05 9.79 -1.78
N ASP A 6 5.10 9.26 -3.00
CA ASP A 6 3.99 8.51 -3.59
C ASP A 6 3.71 7.24 -2.79
N TYR A 7 4.73 6.56 -2.26
CA TYR A 7 4.55 5.32 -1.49
C TYR A 7 3.85 5.53 -0.15
N TYR A 8 4.18 6.61 0.57
CA TYR A 8 3.46 6.95 1.80
C TYR A 8 1.99 7.28 1.51
N GLU A 9 1.71 7.98 0.40
CA GLU A 9 0.34 8.26 -0.04
C GLU A 9 -0.40 7.00 -0.51
N ILE A 10 0.28 6.11 -1.23
CA ILE A 10 -0.25 4.82 -1.69
C ILE A 10 -0.64 3.96 -0.49
N LEU A 11 0.19 3.89 0.56
CA LEU A 11 -0.12 3.18 1.80
C LEU A 11 -1.13 3.93 2.67
N GLY A 12 -1.33 5.22 2.44
CA GLY A 12 -2.23 6.08 3.21
C GLY A 12 -1.67 6.44 4.58
N VAL A 13 -0.35 6.57 4.69
CA VAL A 13 0.37 6.90 5.91
C VAL A 13 1.11 8.22 5.79
N SER A 14 1.49 8.80 6.93
CA SER A 14 2.33 9.99 6.93
C SER A 14 3.76 9.66 6.53
N LYS A 15 4.49 10.64 6.00
CA LYS A 15 5.94 10.54 5.68
C LYS A 15 6.80 10.34 6.93
N SER A 16 6.24 10.61 8.10
CA SER A 16 6.84 10.38 9.41
C SER A 16 6.37 9.06 10.04
N ALA A 17 5.65 8.22 9.28
CA ALA A 17 5.14 6.96 9.77
C ALA A 17 6.27 6.03 10.15
N SER A 18 6.11 5.37 11.29
CA SER A 18 7.05 4.33 11.73
C SER A 18 6.86 3.03 10.94
N GLU A 19 7.85 2.16 10.92
CA GLU A 19 7.75 0.81 10.34
C GLU A 19 6.50 0.04 10.82
N ALA A 20 6.14 0.21 12.10
CA ALA A 20 4.93 -0.37 12.67
C ALA A 20 3.64 0.14 11.99
N GLU A 21 3.58 1.43 11.67
CA GLU A 21 2.45 2.06 10.97
C GLU A 21 2.42 1.64 9.50
N LEU A 22 3.58 1.57 8.83
CA LEU A 22 3.71 1.06 7.46
C LEU A 22 3.15 -0.36 7.37
N LYS A 23 3.56 -1.25 8.29
CA LYS A 23 3.11 -2.65 8.34
C LYS A 23 1.63 -2.80 8.70
N ALA A 24 1.09 -1.90 9.52
CA ALA A 24 -0.34 -1.88 9.84
C ALA A 24 -1.18 -1.40 8.64
N ALA A 25 -0.74 -0.32 7.97
CA ALA A 25 -1.40 0.24 6.81
C ALA A 25 -1.36 -0.70 5.60
N TYR A 26 -0.20 -1.30 5.34
CA TYR A 26 -0.02 -2.35 4.34
C TYR A 26 -1.03 -3.48 4.55
N ARG A 27 -1.11 -4.04 5.76
CA ARG A 27 -2.05 -5.13 6.05
C ARG A 27 -3.50 -4.71 5.85
N LYS A 28 -3.86 -3.50 6.28
CA LYS A 28 -5.22 -2.96 6.13
C LYS A 28 -5.59 -2.81 4.65
N GLN A 29 -4.70 -2.25 3.84
CA GLN A 29 -4.95 -2.06 2.42
C GLN A 29 -4.84 -3.35 1.60
N ALA A 30 -3.90 -4.22 1.92
CA ALA A 30 -3.78 -5.54 1.31
C ALA A 30 -5.07 -6.35 1.50
N LEU A 31 -5.72 -6.26 2.67
CA LEU A 31 -7.02 -6.89 2.91
C LEU A 31 -8.18 -6.22 2.16
N ALA A 32 -8.14 -4.89 1.97
CA ALA A 32 -9.17 -4.13 1.26
C ALA A 32 -9.11 -4.34 -0.28
N TRP A 33 -7.89 -4.50 -0.81
CA TRP A 33 -7.63 -4.71 -2.23
C TRP A 33 -7.27 -6.16 -2.57
N HIS A 34 -7.43 -7.09 -1.62
CA HIS A 34 -7.10 -8.49 -1.85
C HIS A 34 -7.96 -9.06 -3.00
N PRO A 35 -7.39 -9.74 -4.01
CA PRO A 35 -8.15 -10.23 -5.17
C PRO A 35 -9.25 -11.24 -4.79
N ASP A 36 -9.08 -11.95 -3.66
CA ASP A 36 -10.10 -12.85 -3.11
C ASP A 36 -11.37 -12.10 -2.64
N ARG A 37 -11.21 -10.90 -2.07
CA ARG A 37 -12.29 -10.09 -1.51
C ARG A 37 -12.77 -9.00 -2.46
N ASN A 38 -11.89 -8.54 -3.35
CA ASN A 38 -12.11 -7.44 -4.27
C ASN A 38 -11.75 -7.87 -5.69
N LYS A 39 -12.77 -8.21 -6.48
CA LYS A 39 -12.63 -8.65 -7.88
C LYS A 39 -12.55 -7.50 -8.89
N SER A 40 -12.36 -6.26 -8.43
CA SER A 40 -12.21 -5.11 -9.30
C SER A 40 -10.88 -5.19 -10.06
N LYS A 41 -10.88 -4.79 -11.34
CA LYS A 41 -9.64 -4.70 -12.14
C LYS A 41 -8.60 -3.78 -11.52
N GLU A 42 -9.06 -2.75 -10.81
CA GLU A 42 -8.19 -1.81 -10.09
C GLU A 42 -7.58 -2.39 -8.83
N ALA A 43 -8.15 -3.47 -8.27
CA ALA A 43 -7.64 -4.09 -7.06
C ALA A 43 -6.27 -4.72 -7.29
N GLU A 44 -6.04 -5.33 -8.46
CA GLU A 44 -4.72 -5.86 -8.81
C GLU A 44 -3.66 -4.75 -8.92
N THR A 45 -3.99 -3.65 -9.58
CA THR A 45 -3.09 -2.49 -9.72
C THR A 45 -2.77 -1.88 -8.35
N LYS A 46 -3.80 -1.58 -7.55
CA LYS A 46 -3.64 -1.04 -6.19
C LYS A 46 -2.82 -1.98 -5.32
N PHE A 47 -3.12 -3.27 -5.35
CA PHE A 47 -2.40 -4.28 -4.56
C PHE A 47 -0.92 -4.37 -4.94
N LYS A 48 -0.59 -4.27 -6.24
CA LYS A 48 0.80 -4.15 -6.70
C LYS A 48 1.46 -2.88 -6.18
N GLU A 49 0.81 -1.73 -6.30
CA GLU A 49 1.34 -0.45 -5.80
C GLU A 49 1.59 -0.47 -4.28
N ILE A 50 0.69 -1.09 -3.52
CA ILE A 50 0.80 -1.25 -2.06
C ILE A 50 1.98 -2.17 -1.67
N ASN A 51 2.19 -3.28 -2.40
CA ASN A 51 3.38 -4.12 -2.23
C ASN A 51 4.65 -3.35 -2.60
N GLU A 52 4.64 -2.71 -3.78
CA GLU A 52 5.56 -1.66 -4.25
C GLU A 52 6.09 -0.80 -3.11
N ALA A 53 5.15 -0.06 -2.55
CA ALA A 53 5.37 0.93 -1.52
C ALA A 53 5.95 0.34 -0.23
N TYR A 54 5.46 -0.82 0.20
CA TYR A 54 5.93 -1.46 1.43
C TYR A 54 7.30 -2.11 1.28
N GLU A 55 7.67 -2.57 0.08
CA GLU A 55 8.99 -3.17 -0.18
C GLU A 55 10.10 -2.11 -0.25
N ILE A 56 9.75 -0.87 -0.65
CA ILE A 56 10.71 0.23 -0.81
C ILE A 56 10.84 1.13 0.43
N LEU A 57 9.81 1.23 1.28
CA LEU A 57 9.79 2.07 2.49
C LEU A 57 10.33 1.32 3.72
#